data_AF-A0A945VPE4-F1
#
_entry.id   AF-A0A945VPE4-F1
#
_cell.length_a   1.000
_cell.length_b   1.000
_cell.length_c   1.000
_cell.angle_alpha   90.00
_cell.angle_beta   90.00
_cell.angle_gamma   90.00
#
_symmetry.space_group_name_H-M   'P 1'
#
loop_
_entity.id
_entity.type
_entity.pdbx_description
1 polymer ?
#
loop_
_entity_poly.entity_id
_entity_poly.type
_entity_poly.pdbx_seq_one_letter_code
_entity_poly.pdbx_strand_id
1 'polypeptide(L)'
;MNKTIIVLTLSILLFSCSLYAEDKNYCNDPGTNMQWETMAQEHPDDLQIHALHAIRLGLCFKVDRGDLTVDQATEIFENMRSALIDAKVRDMENGLEDDKNERGL
;
A
#
# COMPACT_ATOMS: atom_id res chain seq x y z
N MET A 1 -53.61 13.92 0.46
CA MET A 1 -52.86 13.44 -0.72
C MET A 1 -51.51 14.15 -0.90
N ASN A 2 -51.42 15.44 -0.58
CA ASN A 2 -50.18 16.22 -0.49
C ASN A 2 -49.20 15.76 0.63
N LYS A 3 -49.71 15.43 1.82
CA LYS A 3 -48.87 14.99 2.96
C LYS A 3 -48.13 13.67 2.72
N THR A 4 -48.76 12.70 2.05
CA THR A 4 -48.15 11.40 1.74
C THR A 4 -47.06 11.49 0.67
N ILE A 5 -47.20 12.40 -0.30
CA ILE A 5 -46.18 12.66 -1.33
C ILE A 5 -44.92 13.25 -0.69
N ILE A 6 -45.07 14.20 0.24
CA ILE A 6 -43.93 14.83 0.95
C ILE A 6 -43.13 13.79 1.74
N VAL A 7 -43.81 12.87 2.43
CA VAL A 7 -43.16 11.81 3.22
C VAL A 7 -42.38 10.85 2.32
N LEU A 8 -42.95 10.46 1.17
CA LEU A 8 -42.28 9.59 0.19
C LEU A 8 -41.04 10.26 -0.42
N THR A 9 -41.13 11.55 -0.80
CA THR A 9 -39.96 12.29 -1.31
C THR A 9 -38.85 12.45 -0.27
N LEU A 10 -39.21 12.65 1.00
CA LEU A 10 -38.22 12.79 2.08
C LEU A 10 -37.53 11.46 2.39
N SER A 11 -38.26 10.34 2.30
CA SER A 11 -37.72 9.00 2.53
C SER A 11 -36.76 8.54 1.42
N ILE A 12 -36.95 9.00 0.17
CA ILE A 12 -36.07 8.68 -0.97
C ILE A 12 -34.75 9.46 -0.88
N LEU A 13 -34.80 10.73 -0.43
CA LEU A 13 -33.60 11.55 -0.22
C LEU A 13 -32.69 11.01 0.91
N LEU A 14 -33.27 10.39 1.93
CA LEU A 14 -32.53 9.81 3.05
C LEU A 14 -31.85 8.47 2.70
N PHE A 15 -32.28 7.78 1.63
CA PHE A 15 -31.71 6.49 1.22
C PHE A 15 -30.44 6.62 0.36
N SER A 16 -30.23 7.80 -0.23
CA SER A 16 -29.08 8.08 -1.11
C SER A 16 -27.75 8.29 -0.35
N CYS A 17 -27.77 8.42 0.98
CA CYS A 17 -26.58 8.51 1.82
C CYS A 17 -26.05 7.13 2.26
N SER A 18 -26.17 6.13 1.38
CA SER A 18 -25.46 4.87 1.56
C SER A 18 -23.96 5.12 1.40
N LEU A 19 -23.29 5.41 2.52
CA LEU A 19 -21.94 5.00 2.87
C LEU A 19 -21.01 4.76 1.67
N TYR A 20 -20.52 5.83 1.03
CA TYR A 20 -19.17 5.78 0.47
C TYR A 20 -18.21 5.84 1.67
N ALA A 21 -17.95 4.67 2.27
CA ALA A 21 -16.67 4.48 2.91
C ALA A 21 -15.67 4.62 1.75
N GLU A 22 -15.00 5.77 1.67
CA GLU A 22 -13.90 5.97 0.74
C GLU A 22 -12.87 4.89 1.09
N ASP A 23 -12.89 3.79 0.34
CA ASP A 23 -11.80 2.81 0.33
C ASP A 23 -10.56 3.65 0.14
N LYS A 24 -9.69 3.70 1.16
CA LYS A 24 -8.46 4.49 1.12
C LYS A 24 -7.58 3.89 0.06
N ASN A 25 -7.78 4.30 -1.18
CA ASN A 25 -7.12 3.77 -2.34
C ASN A 25 -5.72 4.35 -2.38
N TYR A 26 -4.80 3.64 -1.73
CA TYR A 26 -3.40 4.02 -1.60
C TYR A 26 -2.67 4.14 -2.96
N CYS A 27 -3.27 3.62 -4.05
CA CYS A 27 -2.76 3.76 -5.41
C CYS A 27 -3.05 5.14 -6.03
N ASN A 28 -4.18 5.73 -5.68
CA ASN A 28 -4.63 7.01 -6.23
C ASN A 28 -4.40 8.20 -5.28
N ASP A 29 -3.68 7.97 -4.18
CA ASP A 29 -3.29 9.04 -3.26
C ASP A 29 -2.05 9.79 -3.79
N PRO A 30 -2.19 11.08 -4.17
CA PRO A 30 -1.10 11.84 -4.78
C PRO A 30 0.06 12.09 -3.78
N GLY A 31 -0.23 12.20 -2.48
CA GLY A 31 0.80 12.39 -1.46
C GLY A 31 1.67 11.16 -1.28
N THR A 32 1.06 9.99 -1.32
CA THR A 32 1.72 8.69 -1.29
C THR A 32 2.56 8.48 -2.55
N ASN A 33 2.02 8.80 -3.73
CA ASN A 33 2.77 8.72 -5.00
C ASN A 33 4.04 9.57 -4.95
N MET A 34 3.92 10.82 -4.45
CA MET A 34 5.07 11.70 -4.31
C MET A 34 6.11 11.16 -3.31
N GLN A 35 5.67 10.62 -2.17
CA GLN A 35 6.60 10.02 -1.19
C GLN A 35 7.40 8.85 -1.78
N TRP A 36 6.76 7.95 -2.52
CA TRP A 36 7.45 6.81 -3.14
C TRP A 36 8.43 7.23 -4.22
N GLU A 37 8.06 8.23 -5.03
CA GLU A 37 8.95 8.79 -6.05
C GLU A 37 10.16 9.46 -5.40
N THR A 38 9.96 10.30 -4.38
CA THR A 38 11.05 10.93 -3.62
C THR A 38 11.95 9.89 -2.97
N MET A 39 11.40 8.85 -2.32
CA MET A 39 12.19 7.80 -1.69
C MET A 39 13.07 7.06 -2.70
N ALA A 40 12.54 6.73 -3.87
CA ALA A 40 13.33 6.10 -4.93
C ALA A 40 14.44 7.02 -5.47
N GLN A 41 14.21 8.33 -5.51
CA GLN A 41 15.21 9.32 -5.94
C GLN A 41 16.30 9.57 -4.89
N GLU A 42 15.96 9.55 -3.61
CA GLU A 42 16.90 9.73 -2.49
C GLU A 42 17.79 8.50 -2.28
N HIS A 43 17.37 7.33 -2.77
CA HIS A 43 18.07 6.06 -2.62
C HIS A 43 18.35 5.36 -3.97
N PRO A 44 19.10 5.99 -4.89
CA PRO A 44 19.26 5.51 -6.27
C PRO A 44 20.01 4.17 -6.38
N ASP A 45 20.82 3.83 -5.38
CA ASP A 45 21.60 2.59 -5.34
C ASP A 45 20.92 1.48 -4.50
N ASP A 46 19.82 1.79 -3.82
CA ASP A 46 19.08 0.81 -3.02
C ASP A 46 18.09 0.05 -3.93
N LEU A 47 18.60 -1.05 -4.49
CA LEU A 47 17.81 -1.93 -5.35
C LEU A 47 16.55 -2.48 -4.68
N GLN A 48 16.51 -2.57 -3.34
CA GLN A 48 15.32 -3.05 -2.62
C GLN A 48 14.22 -1.98 -2.60
N ILE A 49 14.59 -0.71 -2.42
CA ILE A 49 13.64 0.42 -2.54
C ILE A 49 13.07 0.49 -3.96
N HIS A 50 13.92 0.34 -4.98
CA HIS A 50 13.45 0.32 -6.38
C HIS A 50 12.54 -0.87 -6.67
N ALA A 51 12.86 -2.06 -6.15
CA ALA A 51 12.01 -3.24 -6.31
C ALA A 51 10.63 -3.05 -5.64
N LEU A 52 10.60 -2.55 -4.40
CA LEU A 52 9.36 -2.24 -3.68
C LEU A 52 8.52 -1.21 -4.42
N HIS A 53 9.14 -0.13 -4.92
CA HIS A 53 8.45 0.89 -5.69
C HIS A 53 7.85 0.31 -6.98
N ALA A 54 8.60 -0.49 -7.73
CA ALA A 54 8.10 -1.16 -8.93
C ALA A 54 6.93 -2.11 -8.65
N ILE A 55 7.00 -2.86 -7.54
CA ILE A 55 5.91 -3.75 -7.10
C ILE A 55 4.66 -2.94 -6.77
N ARG A 56 4.79 -1.82 -6.05
CA ARG A 56 3.66 -0.92 -5.77
C ARG A 56 2.99 -0.47 -7.08
N LEU A 57 3.77 0.00 -8.05
CA LEU A 57 3.23 0.45 -9.35
C LEU A 57 2.49 -0.68 -10.08
N GLY A 58 3.07 -1.89 -10.12
CA GLY A 58 2.46 -3.06 -10.76
C GLY A 58 1.16 -3.49 -10.08
N LEU A 59 1.09 -3.45 -8.75
CA LEU A 59 -0.12 -3.77 -7.99
C LEU A 59 -1.21 -2.73 -8.20
N CYS A 60 -0.86 -1.44 -8.24
CA CYS A 60 -1.80 -0.38 -8.53
C CYS A 60 -2.38 -0.49 -9.94
N PHE A 61 -1.55 -0.83 -10.94
CA PHE A 61 -2.04 -1.13 -12.29
C PHE A 61 -3.02 -2.31 -12.32
N LYS A 62 -2.83 -3.32 -11.47
CA LYS A 62 -3.74 -4.46 -11.34
C LYS A 62 -5.08 -4.08 -10.70
N VAL A 63 -5.05 -3.19 -9.70
CA VAL A 63 -6.25 -2.61 -9.08
C VAL A 63 -7.05 -1.79 -10.09
N ASP A 64 -6.39 -0.91 -10.85
CA ASP A 64 -7.06 -0.05 -11.83
C ASP A 64 -7.77 -0.85 -12.94
N ARG A 65 -7.24 -2.03 -13.27
CA ARG A 65 -7.87 -2.97 -14.21
C ARG A 65 -9.00 -3.81 -13.61
N GLY A 66 -9.15 -3.81 -12.29
CA GLY A 66 -10.05 -4.70 -11.57
C GLY A 66 -9.55 -6.16 -11.49
N ASP A 67 -8.27 -6.41 -11.78
CA ASP A 67 -7.67 -7.74 -11.62
C ASP A 67 -7.50 -8.09 -10.11
N LEU A 68 -7.34 -7.07 -9.25
CA LEU A 68 -7.19 -7.18 -7.79
C LEU A 68 -8.05 -6.12 -7.08
N THR A 69 -8.48 -6.41 -5.85
CA THR A 69 -8.98 -5.38 -4.93
C THR A 69 -7.84 -4.60 -4.29
N VAL A 70 -8.13 -3.43 -3.72
CA VAL A 70 -7.17 -2.64 -2.94
C VAL A 70 -6.60 -3.45 -1.77
N ASP A 71 -7.45 -4.23 -1.09
CA ASP A 71 -7.02 -5.08 0.02
C ASP A 71 -6.04 -6.18 -0.42
N GLN A 72 -6.33 -6.87 -1.53
CA GLN A 72 -5.43 -7.90 -2.07
C GLN A 72 -4.08 -7.31 -2.48
N ALA A 73 -4.09 -6.15 -3.14
CA ALA A 73 -2.86 -5.44 -3.48
C ALA A 73 -2.07 -5.02 -2.23
N THR A 74 -2.76 -4.53 -1.20
CA THR A 74 -2.14 -4.12 0.08
C THR A 74 -1.50 -5.31 0.78
N GLU A 75 -2.19 -6.44 0.87
CA GLU A 75 -1.67 -7.66 1.47
C GLU A 75 -0.41 -8.15 0.74
N ILE A 76 -0.42 -8.21 -0.60
CA ILE A 76 0.74 -8.62 -1.39
C ILE A 76 1.93 -7.67 -1.17
N PHE A 77 1.67 -6.37 -1.15
CA PHE A 77 2.70 -5.36 -0.94
C PHE A 77 3.37 -5.50 0.44
N GLU A 78 2.58 -5.59 1.51
CA GLU A 78 3.11 -5.70 2.88
C GLU A 78 3.85 -7.03 3.11
N ASN A 79 3.37 -8.12 2.54
CA ASN A 79 4.08 -9.41 2.59
C ASN A 79 5.47 -9.32 1.94
N MET A 80 5.57 -8.65 0.78
CA MET A 80 6.87 -8.44 0.13
C MET A 80 7.78 -7.53 0.95
N ARG A 81 7.22 -6.43 1.48
CA ARG A 81 7.97 -5.49 2.33
C ARG A 81 8.52 -6.18 3.58
N SER A 82 7.70 -7.00 4.24
CA SER A 82 8.13 -7.79 5.40
C SER A 82 9.26 -8.74 5.03
N ALA A 83 9.14 -9.48 3.92
CA ALA A 83 10.16 -10.42 3.49
C ALA A 83 11.53 -9.75 3.23
N LEU A 84 11.54 -8.54 2.66
CA LEU A 84 12.76 -7.76 2.44
C LEU A 84 13.38 -7.26 3.74
N ILE A 85 12.56 -6.76 4.67
CA ILE A 85 13.02 -6.34 6.01
C ILE A 85 13.64 -7.52 6.74
N ASP A 86 12.98 -8.67 6.73
CA ASP A 86 13.47 -9.88 7.39
C ASP A 86 14.78 -10.37 6.77
N ALA A 87 14.92 -10.27 5.44
CA ALA A 87 16.18 -10.59 4.77
C ALA A 87 17.31 -9.65 5.20
N LYS A 88 17.05 -8.34 5.25
CA LYS A 88 18.04 -7.35 5.66
C LYS A 88 18.48 -7.51 7.11
N VAL A 89 17.56 -7.85 8.01
CA VAL A 89 17.87 -8.15 9.42
C VAL A 89 18.79 -9.36 9.54
N ARG A 90 18.47 -10.46 8.84
CA ARG A 90 19.31 -11.67 8.83
C ARG A 90 20.71 -11.40 8.27
N ASP A 91 20.83 -10.62 7.20
CA ASP A 91 22.12 -10.26 6.61
C ASP A 91 22.99 -9.47 7.60
N MET A 92 22.39 -8.58 8.39
CA MET A 92 23.10 -7.84 9.45
C MET A 92 23.54 -8.76 10.61
N GLU A 93 22.70 -9.70 11.03
CA GLU A 93 23.03 -10.67 12.07
C GLU A 93 24.21 -11.56 11.66
N ASN A 94 24.16 -12.12 10.44
CA ASN A 94 25.23 -12.96 9.91
C ASN A 94 26.55 -12.20 9.80
N GLY A 95 26.54 -10.95 9.30
CA GLY A 95 27.75 -10.14 9.20
C GLY A 95 28.37 -9.81 10.57
N LEU A 96 27.56 -9.70 11.63
CA LEU A 96 28.05 -9.50 13.00
C LEU A 96 28.66 -10.79 13.59
N GLU A 97 28.18 -11.95 13.19
CA GLU A 97 28.76 -13.25 13.57
C GLU A 97 30.10 -13.49 12.85
N ASP A 98 30.17 -13.18 11.55
CA ASP A 98 31.39 -13.27 10.77
C ASP A 98 32.50 -12.36 11.34
N ASP A 99 32.18 -11.11 11.68
CA ASP A 99 33.12 -10.15 12.27
C ASP A 99 33.58 -10.54 13.70
N LYS A 100 32.79 -11.32 14.44
CA LYS A 100 33.26 -11.91 15.73
C LYS A 100 34.21 -13.07 15.49
N ASN A 101 33.87 -13.95 14.55
CA ASN A 101 34.68 -15.12 14.21
C ASN A 101 36.05 -14.72 13.64
N GLU A 102 36.11 -13.69 12.78
CA GLU A 102 37.36 -13.18 12.21
C GLU A 102 38.24 -12.45 13.24
N ARG A 103 37.65 -11.85 14.28
CA ARG A 103 38.39 -11.20 15.37
C ARG A 103 38.85 -12.14 16.49
N GLY A 104 38.56 -13.44 16.38
CA GLY A 104 39.04 -14.46 17.31
C GLY A 104 38.58 -14.26 18.77
N LEU A 105 37.37 -13.72 18.96
CA LEU A 105 36.70 -13.56 20.25
C LEU A 105 35.87 -14.79 20.62
#